data_AF-A0A0C9TXM3-F1
#
_entry.id   AF-A0A0C9TXM3-F1
#
_cell.length_a   1.000
_cell.length_b   1.000
_cell.length_c   1.000
_cell.angle_alpha   90.00
_cell.angle_beta   90.00
_cell.angle_gamma   90.00
#
_symmetry.space_group_name_H-M   'P 1'
#
loop_
_entity.id
_entity.type
_entity.pdbx_description
1 polymer ?
#
loop_
_entity_poly.entity_id
_entity_poly.type
_entity_poly.pdbx_seq_one_letter_code
_entity_poly.pdbx_strand_id
1 'polypeptide(L)'
;LPPGPPRRPIIGNAFQMPRYREWEMYHKWAKEYGEWKILYLDAFGMPIVLLNSRRMTYELFEKRSSIYSDRKTMPMTDGFE
;
A
#
# COMPACT_ATOMS: atom_id res chain seq x y z
N LEU A 1 7.67 -3.44 -13.01
CA LEU A 1 7.27 -3.28 -11.59
C LEU A 1 6.48 -1.98 -11.48
N PRO A 2 5.35 -1.93 -10.74
CA PRO A 2 4.63 -0.67 -10.54
C PRO A 2 5.57 0.34 -9.88
N PRO A 3 5.55 1.60 -10.30
CA PRO A 3 6.34 2.62 -9.65
C PRO A 3 5.83 2.90 -8.24
N GLY A 4 6.71 3.45 -7.42
CA GLY A 4 6.45 3.80 -6.04
C GLY A 4 7.71 4.41 -5.42
N PRO A 5 7.62 4.81 -4.14
CA PRO A 5 8.77 5.28 -3.37
C PRO A 5 9.95 4.32 -3.49
N PRO A 6 11.18 4.86 -3.66
CA PRO A 6 12.37 4.03 -3.79
C PRO A 6 12.60 3.22 -2.50
N ARG A 7 12.66 1.90 -2.67
CA ARG A 7 12.85 0.95 -1.57
C ARG A 7 14.27 1.03 -1.04
N ARG A 8 14.41 1.04 0.28
CA ARG A 8 15.71 0.88 0.94
C ARG A 8 16.06 -0.61 1.05
N PRO A 9 17.35 -0.98 0.99
CA PRO A 9 17.78 -2.36 1.18
C PRO A 9 17.33 -2.87 2.56
N ILE A 10 16.88 -4.13 2.64
CA ILE A 10 16.43 -4.86 3.85
C ILE A 10 15.10 -4.37 4.43
N ILE A 11 14.87 -3.07 4.52
CA ILE A 11 13.70 -2.45 5.20
C ILE A 11 12.58 -2.00 4.26
N GLY A 12 12.83 -1.91 2.95
CA GLY A 12 11.87 -1.43 1.97
C GLY A 12 11.48 0.03 2.19
N ASN A 13 10.18 0.30 2.13
CA ASN A 13 9.50 1.57 2.34
C ASN A 13 8.97 1.73 3.78
N ALA A 14 9.32 0.83 4.72
CA ALA A 14 8.80 0.85 6.09
C ALA A 14 9.00 2.21 6.80
N PHE A 15 10.15 2.87 6.61
CA PHE A 15 10.43 4.18 7.21
C PHE A 15 9.71 5.35 6.52
N GLN A 16 9.19 5.13 5.32
CA GLN A 16 8.40 6.12 4.58
C GLN A 16 6.90 5.96 4.88
N MET A 17 6.49 4.87 5.53
CA MET A 17 5.09 4.63 5.87
C MET A 17 4.62 5.62 6.93
N PRO A 18 3.51 6.34 6.68
CA PRO A 18 2.91 7.22 7.67
C PRO A 18 2.41 6.39 8.86
N ARG A 19 2.59 6.93 10.08
CA ARG A 19 2.01 6.35 11.32
C ARG A 19 0.70 7.00 11.74
N TYR A 20 0.41 8.17 11.19
CA TYR A 20 -0.77 8.97 11.46
C TYR A 20 -1.34 9.49 10.14
N ARG A 21 -2.67 9.46 10.00
CA ARG A 21 -3.40 9.95 8.83
C ARG A 21 -2.86 9.39 7.52
N GLU A 22 -2.79 8.06 7.41
CA GLU A 22 -2.10 7.43 6.28
C GLU A 22 -2.72 7.84 4.93
N TRP A 23 -4.03 8.06 4.90
CA TRP A 23 -4.76 8.51 3.71
C TRP A 23 -4.24 9.85 3.13
N GLU A 24 -3.73 10.77 3.96
CA GLU A 24 -3.19 12.04 3.47
C GLU A 24 -1.88 11.82 2.69
N MET A 25 -0.99 10.98 3.23
CA MET A 25 0.25 10.62 2.57
C MET A 25 0.01 9.76 1.33
N TYR A 26 -0.94 8.83 1.39
CA TYR A 26 -1.34 8.01 0.26
C TYR A 26 -1.91 8.86 -0.88
N HIS A 27 -2.71 9.87 -0.55
CA HIS A 27 -3.18 10.86 -1.53
C HIS A 27 -2.06 11.71 -2.09
N LYS A 28 -1.07 12.09 -1.27
CA LYS A 28 0.12 12.80 -1.74
C LYS A 28 0.92 11.97 -2.73
N TRP A 29 1.21 10.71 -2.41
CA TRP A 29 1.87 9.78 -3.33
C TRP A 29 1.02 9.50 -4.56
N ALA A 30 -0.31 9.42 -4.43
CA ALA A 30 -1.21 9.30 -5.56
C ALA A 30 -1.11 10.49 -6.52
N LYS A 31 -0.82 11.70 -6.03
CA LYS A 31 -0.59 12.88 -6.86
C LYS A 31 0.82 12.90 -7.44
N GLU A 32 1.82 12.60 -6.63
CA GLU A 32 3.25 12.64 -7.00
C GLU A 32 3.59 11.59 -8.06
N TYR A 33 3.04 10.38 -7.91
CA TYR A 33 3.17 9.29 -8.87
C TYR A 33 1.95 9.21 -9.80
N GLY A 34 1.21 10.31 -10.00
CA GLY A 34 -0.17 10.36 -10.49
C GLY A 34 -0.47 9.84 -11.89
N GLU A 35 0.55 9.53 -12.69
CA GLU A 35 0.37 8.75 -13.92
C GLU A 35 -0.01 7.29 -13.63
N TRP A 36 0.27 6.81 -12.42
CA TRP A 36 0.18 5.42 -12.03
C TRP A 36 -0.97 5.20 -11.06
N LYS A 37 -2.00 4.53 -11.58
CA LYS A 37 -3.23 4.18 -10.84
C LYS A 37 -3.00 3.16 -9.72
N ILE A 38 -1.84 2.51 -9.72
CA ILE A 38 -1.44 1.43 -8.81
C ILE A 38 -0.01 1.72 -8.36
N LEU A 39 0.22 1.77 -7.05
CA LEU A 39 1.55 1.90 -6.46
C LEU A 39 1.92 0.63 -5.72
N TYR A 40 3.20 0.29 -5.76
CA TYR A 40 3.74 -0.83 -4.98
C TYR A 40 4.65 -0.32 -3.88
N LEU A 41 4.37 -0.79 -2.66
CA LEU A 41 5.13 -0.56 -1.46
C LEU A 41 5.60 -1.90 -0.90
N ASP A 42 6.72 -1.88 -0.21
CA ASP A 42 7.24 -3.04 0.53
C ASP A 42 7.58 -2.54 1.93
N ALA A 43 7.08 -3.17 2.99
CA ALA A 43 7.47 -2.83 4.35
C ALA A 43 7.95 -4.10 5.05
N PHE A 44 9.23 -4.18 5.42
CA PHE A 44 9.82 -5.37 6.05
C PHE A 44 9.56 -6.68 5.28
N GLY A 45 9.64 -6.64 3.94
CA GLY A 45 9.36 -7.80 3.08
C GLY A 45 7.87 -8.07 2.87
N MET A 46 6.98 -7.22 3.39
CA MET A 46 5.54 -7.31 3.18
C MET A 46 5.14 -6.46 1.97
N PRO A 47 4.71 -7.09 0.86
CA PRO A 47 4.21 -6.36 -0.30
C PRO A 47 2.87 -5.70 0.04
N ILE A 48 2.75 -4.42 -0.29
CA ILE A 48 1.55 -3.60 -0.12
C ILE A 48 1.25 -2.94 -1.47
N VAL A 49 0.02 -3.11 -1.96
CA VAL A 49 -0.42 -2.52 -3.23
C VAL A 49 -1.45 -1.43 -2.93
N LEU A 50 -1.15 -0.20 -3.34
CA LEU A 50 -2.04 0.95 -3.18
C LEU A 50 -2.84 1.18 -4.47
N LEU A 51 -4.16 1.27 -4.35
CA LEU A 51 -5.08 1.46 -5.46
C LEU A 51 -5.66 2.88 -5.43
N ASN A 52 -5.31 3.71 -6.41
CA ASN A 52 -5.74 5.12 -6.48
C ASN A 52 -6.83 5.37 -7.53
N SER A 53 -7.35 4.33 -8.20
CA SER A 53 -8.37 4.46 -9.23
C SER A 53 -9.68 3.77 -8.85
N ARG A 54 -10.77 4.54 -8.83
CA ARG A 54 -12.13 4.05 -8.56
C ARG A 54 -12.50 2.83 -9.41
N ARG A 55 -12.12 2.83 -10.69
CA ARG A 55 -12.39 1.70 -11.60
C ARG A 55 -11.68 0.43 -11.15
N MET A 56 -10.40 0.53 -10.78
CA MET A 56 -9.61 -0.63 -10.32
C MET A 56 -10.10 -1.15 -8.98
N THR A 57 -10.42 -0.24 -8.05
CA THR A 57 -11.02 -0.59 -6.76
C THR A 57 -12.31 -1.37 -6.96
N TYR A 58 -13.20 -0.93 -7.87
CA TYR A 58 -14.44 -1.64 -8.17
C TYR A 58 -14.20 -3.00 -8.86
N GLU A 59 -13.25 -3.08 -9.80
CA GLU A 59 -12.92 -4.36 -10.47
C GLU A 59 -12.32 -5.39 -9.50
N LEU A 60 -11.49 -4.96 -8.54
CA LEU A 60 -10.82 -5.86 -7.61
C LEU A 60 -11.68 -6.21 -6.39
N PHE A 61 -12.27 -5.21 -5.73
CA PHE A 61 -13.01 -5.42 -4.48
C PHE A 61 -14.47 -5.80 -4.66
N GLU A 62 -15.11 -5.44 -5.78
CA GLU A 62 -16.49 -5.88 -6.05
C GLU A 62 -16.53 -7.07 -7.00
N LYS A 63 -16.11 -6.89 -8.26
CA LYS A 63 -16.25 -7.94 -9.28
C LYS A 63 -15.44 -9.20 -8.99
N ARG A 64 -14.32 -9.07 -8.27
CA ARG A 64 -13.40 -10.16 -7.91
C ARG A 64 -13.27 -10.35 -6.40
N SER A 65 -14.29 -9.95 -5.65
CA SER A 65 -14.32 -10.04 -4.19
C SER A 65 -13.97 -11.44 -3.66
N SER A 66 -14.39 -12.50 -4.35
CA SER A 66 -14.07 -13.89 -3.99
C SER A 66 -12.58 -14.23 -3.98
N ILE A 67 -11.74 -13.46 -4.69
CA ILE A 67 -10.29 -13.67 -4.78
C ILE A 67 -9.53 -12.71 -3.85
N TYR A 68 -10.07 -11.51 -3.61
CA TYR A 68 -9.38 -10.43 -2.90
C TYR A 68 -9.97 -10.09 -1.52
N SER A 69 -10.92 -10.88 -1.01
CA SER A 69 -11.55 -10.66 0.30
C SER A 69 -10.76 -11.25 1.48
N ASP A 70 -9.69 -12.00 1.21
CA ASP A 70 -8.81 -12.53 2.26
C ASP A 70 -8.15 -11.39 3.07
N ARG A 71 -8.13 -11.55 4.39
CA ARG A 71 -7.55 -10.57 5.31
C ARG A 71 -6.16 -11.03 5.74
N LYS A 72 -5.15 -10.21 5.44
CA LYS A 72 -3.78 -10.45 5.92
C LYS A 72 -3.73 -10.32 7.45
N THR A 73 -3.34 -11.39 8.13
CA THR A 73 -3.01 -11.35 9.55
C THR A 73 -1.63 -10.71 9.72
N MET A 74 -1.57 -9.60 10.44
CA MET A 74 -0.29 -9.03 10.86
C MET A 74 0.05 -9.55 12.26
N PRO A 75 1.29 -9.96 12.51
CA PRO A 75 1.72 -10.28 13.87
C PRO A 75 1.52 -9.03 14.72
N MET A 76 0.76 -9.17 15.81
CA MET A 76 0.56 -8.08 16.76
C MET A 76 1.90 -7.84 17.43
N THR A 77 2.59 -6.77 17.04
CA THR A 77 3.70 -6.25 17.84
C THR A 77 3.05 -5.44 18.94
N ASP A 78 2.97 -6.00 20.15
CA ASP A 78 2.68 -5.20 21.34
C ASP A 78 3.61 -3.98 21.32
N GLY A 79 3.03 -2.81 21.56
CA GLY A 79 3.78 -1.57 21.52
C GLY A 79 4.97 -1.67 22.46
N PHE A 80 6.18 -1.54 21.91
CA PHE A 80 7.33 -1.17 22.72
C PHE A 80 7.05 0.26 23.20
N GLU A 81 6.56 0.37 24.44
CA GLU A 81 6.69 1.58 25.25
C GLU A 81 8.17 1.97 25.42
#